data_AF-A0A947AW78-F1
#
_entry.id   AF-A0A947AW78-F1
#
_cell.length_a   1.000
_cell.length_b   1.000
_cell.length_c   1.000
_cell.angle_alpha   90.00
_cell.angle_beta   90.00
_cell.angle_gamma   90.00
#
_symmetry.space_group_name_H-M   'P 1'
#
loop_
_entity.id
_entity.type
_entity.pdbx_description
1 polymer ?
#
loop_
_entity_poly.entity_id
_entity_poly.type
_entity_poly.pdbx_seq_one_letter_code
_entity_poly.pdbx_strand_id
1 'polypeptide(L)'
;MAQVGQNSLHEHVTAVKKGERVFENAFQSVTRMILEKDIDKVIVNGKSTFDYTIFRAGDKHIIGMFDEINSFVSFIKDASQGGSSKEMAFVLVGEPGNGKTFLVEYLCGMYRTYLSQPQNRRYTFRFTGMGQFGHYGNIDVIESQTYEDPMVLAMNLMETPEESQAHLARRYRLTDEVASQWWDNYRPLGACSAYIWNDIRTLSNGKLDDMLKFVEVVPVPLTESLGTVTGKYPAKDKITSSAVDLLGEESIQRLLHITDTNNPYRFDLRRGALARVAGGGIHFSDEIYKNKKDLVQVYLGIIQNRTIEIDGYKWPIDTLIVATSNNSEFNRFLAEK
;
A
#
# COMPACT_ATOMS: atom_id res chain seq x y z
N MET A 1 -3.72 29.26 -8.19
CA MET A 1 -4.34 28.49 -9.29
C MET A 1 -3.23 27.69 -9.95
N ALA A 2 -3.06 26.42 -9.59
CA ALA A 2 -2.05 25.55 -10.18
C ALA A 2 -2.49 25.17 -11.60
N GLN A 3 -1.56 25.23 -12.55
CA GLN A 3 -1.81 24.91 -13.96
C GLN A 3 -2.31 23.46 -14.09
N VAL A 4 -3.46 23.28 -14.73
CA VAL A 4 -4.15 22.00 -15.01
C VAL A 4 -3.38 21.12 -16.03
N GLY A 5 -2.11 21.41 -16.29
CA GLY A 5 -1.29 20.74 -17.31
C GLY A 5 -0.02 20.04 -16.84
N GLN A 6 0.20 19.87 -15.52
CA GLN A 6 1.43 19.25 -14.97
C GLN A 6 1.24 17.89 -14.28
N ASN A 7 -0.01 17.39 -14.21
CA ASN A 7 -0.39 16.26 -13.36
C ASN A 7 -1.24 15.21 -14.11
N SER A 8 -0.93 14.96 -15.37
CA SER A 8 -1.64 13.97 -16.18
C SER A 8 -1.11 12.54 -15.96
N LEU A 9 -1.96 11.55 -16.25
CA LEU A 9 -1.52 10.15 -16.30
C LEU A 9 -0.41 9.94 -17.33
N HIS A 10 -0.46 10.65 -18.45
CA HIS A 10 0.55 10.57 -19.51
C HIS A 10 1.94 10.99 -19.04
N GLU A 11 2.02 12.09 -18.30
CA GLU A 11 3.29 12.57 -17.72
C GLU A 11 3.83 11.58 -16.70
N HIS A 12 2.97 10.99 -15.88
CA HIS A 12 3.39 9.97 -14.92
C HIS A 12 4.00 8.75 -15.60
N VAL A 13 3.32 8.16 -16.58
CA VAL A 13 3.83 6.98 -17.31
C VAL A 13 5.14 7.32 -18.06
N THR A 14 5.23 8.52 -18.63
CA THR A 14 6.45 8.99 -19.31
C THR A 14 7.62 9.15 -18.33
N ALA A 15 7.37 9.72 -17.15
CA ALA A 15 8.38 9.88 -16.10
C ALA A 15 8.87 8.53 -15.56
N VAL A 16 7.96 7.56 -15.40
CA VAL A 16 8.32 6.17 -15.03
C VAL A 16 9.19 5.53 -16.11
N LYS A 17 8.81 5.67 -17.40
CA LYS A 17 9.61 5.16 -18.52
C LYS A 17 11.02 5.76 -18.56
N LYS A 18 11.17 7.04 -18.25
CA LYS A 18 12.47 7.73 -18.23
C LYS A 18 13.31 7.43 -16.99
N GLY A 19 12.75 6.75 -15.98
CA GLY A 19 13.39 6.53 -14.68
C GLY A 19 13.42 7.78 -13.79
N GLU A 20 12.64 8.81 -14.10
CA GLU A 20 12.48 10.01 -13.25
C GLU A 20 11.56 9.74 -12.06
N ARG A 21 10.63 8.79 -12.22
CA ARG A 21 9.77 8.23 -11.17
C ARG A 21 9.95 6.72 -11.15
N VAL A 22 9.71 6.10 -9.99
CA VAL A 22 9.86 4.65 -9.82
C VAL A 22 8.48 4.02 -9.62
N PHE A 23 8.19 2.96 -10.38
CA PHE A 23 7.03 2.11 -10.17
C PHE A 23 7.47 0.81 -9.51
N GLU A 24 7.18 0.66 -8.22
CA GLU A 24 7.63 -0.46 -7.40
C GLU A 24 6.61 -0.76 -6.28
N ASN A 25 6.52 -2.05 -5.92
CA ASN A 25 5.68 -2.49 -4.81
C ASN A 25 6.31 -2.17 -3.44
N ALA A 26 5.56 -2.34 -2.36
CA ALA A 26 6.02 -2.04 -1.00
C ALA A 26 7.34 -2.78 -0.64
N PHE A 27 7.46 -4.05 -1.02
CA PHE A 27 8.65 -4.87 -0.73
C PHE A 27 9.88 -4.42 -1.52
N GLN A 28 9.68 -4.05 -2.79
CA GLN A 28 10.74 -3.51 -3.66
C GLN A 28 11.25 -2.17 -3.11
N SER A 29 10.35 -1.25 -2.73
CA SER A 29 10.77 0.04 -2.15
C SER A 29 11.53 -0.11 -0.85
N VAL A 30 11.06 -0.96 0.07
CA VAL A 30 11.72 -1.14 1.37
C VAL A 30 13.07 -1.86 1.19
N THR A 31 13.15 -2.82 0.27
CA THR A 31 14.42 -3.48 -0.09
C THR A 31 15.41 -2.46 -0.67
N ARG A 32 14.98 -1.64 -1.63
CA ARG A 32 15.83 -0.61 -2.24
C ARG A 32 16.32 0.39 -1.19
N MET A 33 15.43 0.89 -0.33
CA MET A 33 15.79 1.78 0.78
C MET A 33 16.91 1.19 1.65
N ILE A 34 16.81 -0.09 2.02
CA ILE A 34 17.78 -0.73 2.93
C ILE A 34 19.11 -1.02 2.22
N LEU A 35 19.07 -1.47 0.97
CA LEU A 35 20.26 -1.86 0.19
C LEU A 35 21.01 -0.67 -0.43
N GLU A 36 20.44 0.54 -0.42
CA GLU A 36 21.12 1.78 -0.84
C GLU A 36 22.25 2.21 0.12
N LYS A 37 22.33 1.62 1.32
CA LYS A 37 23.35 1.92 2.33
C LYS A 37 24.38 0.80 2.45
N ASP A 38 25.53 1.14 3.03
CA ASP A 38 26.62 0.21 3.24
C ASP A 38 26.20 -0.97 4.14
N ILE A 39 26.70 -2.15 3.82
CA ILE A 39 26.43 -3.40 4.54
C ILE A 39 27.78 -3.97 4.97
N ASP A 40 28.00 -4.00 6.27
CA ASP A 40 29.23 -4.55 6.83
C ASP A 40 29.03 -6.02 7.19
N LYS A 41 30.11 -6.80 7.13
CA LYS A 41 30.12 -8.17 7.64
C LYS A 41 30.77 -8.17 9.01
N VAL A 42 30.01 -8.51 10.05
CA VAL A 42 30.45 -8.48 11.45
C VAL A 42 30.35 -9.85 12.09
N ILE A 43 31.06 -10.04 13.20
CA ILE A 43 30.96 -11.26 14.03
C ILE A 43 30.20 -10.91 15.30
N VAL A 44 29.04 -11.53 15.48
CA VAL A 44 28.19 -11.38 16.67
C VAL A 44 27.96 -12.77 17.25
N ASN A 45 28.20 -12.95 18.56
CA ASN A 45 28.07 -14.24 19.25
C ASN A 45 28.81 -15.40 18.54
N GLY A 46 29.98 -15.13 17.96
CA GLY A 46 30.80 -16.12 17.25
C GLY A 46 30.26 -16.53 15.87
N LYS A 47 29.16 -15.94 15.41
CA LYS A 47 28.60 -16.16 14.06
C LYS A 47 28.84 -14.92 13.20
N SER A 48 29.14 -15.15 11.92
CA SER A 48 29.17 -14.07 10.95
C SER A 48 27.75 -13.65 10.60
N THR A 49 27.47 -12.36 10.68
CA THR A 49 26.18 -11.76 10.30
C THR A 49 26.40 -10.49 9.49
N PHE A 50 25.35 -10.00 8.83
CA PHE A 50 25.40 -8.72 8.14
C PHE A 50 24.91 -7.60 9.06
N ASP A 51 25.59 -6.47 9.00
CA ASP A 51 25.26 -5.25 9.71
C ASP A 51 24.81 -4.20 8.69
N TYR A 52 23.51 -3.99 8.65
CA TYR A 52 22.87 -3.01 7.79
C TYR A 52 22.99 -1.63 8.44
N THR A 53 23.96 -0.84 7.98
CA THR A 53 24.32 0.45 8.59
C THR A 53 23.17 1.44 8.68
N ILE A 54 22.16 1.31 7.80
CA ILE A 54 20.94 2.11 7.81
C ILE A 54 20.22 2.05 9.17
N PHE A 55 20.25 0.91 9.86
CA PHE A 55 19.61 0.74 11.18
C PHE A 55 20.46 1.28 12.34
N ARG A 56 21.70 1.71 12.06
CA ARG A 56 22.63 2.34 13.02
C ARG A 56 22.78 3.85 12.82
N ALA A 57 21.99 4.45 11.92
CA ALA A 57 22.10 5.87 11.61
C ALA A 57 21.34 6.77 12.61
N GLY A 58 21.98 7.86 13.05
CA GLY A 58 21.35 8.90 13.88
C GLY A 58 21.35 8.62 15.40
N ASP A 59 20.73 9.54 16.14
CA ASP A 59 20.89 9.65 17.60
C ASP A 59 20.12 8.57 18.40
N LYS A 60 19.03 8.04 17.82
CA LYS A 60 18.22 6.95 18.39
C LYS A 60 18.17 5.79 17.40
N HIS A 61 19.24 5.01 17.37
CA HIS A 61 19.39 3.87 16.46
C HIS A 61 19.26 2.53 17.17
N ILE A 62 19.18 1.46 16.39
CA ILE A 62 18.94 0.10 16.90
C ILE A 62 20.27 -0.52 17.32
N ILE A 63 20.29 -1.17 18.48
CA ILE A 63 21.47 -1.83 19.04
C ILE A 63 21.16 -3.31 19.28
N GLY A 64 21.97 -4.21 18.72
CA GLY A 64 21.98 -5.64 19.07
C GLY A 64 20.96 -6.54 18.37
N MET A 65 19.96 -6.01 17.67
CA MET A 65 18.91 -6.79 16.98
C MET A 65 19.38 -7.37 15.62
N PHE A 66 20.59 -7.92 15.55
CA PHE A 66 21.18 -8.38 14.29
C PHE A 66 20.38 -9.52 13.66
N ASP A 67 19.95 -10.50 14.46
CA ASP A 67 19.22 -11.67 13.96
C ASP A 67 17.84 -11.28 13.41
N GLU A 68 17.11 -10.41 14.11
CA GLU A 68 15.80 -9.90 13.67
C GLU A 68 15.92 -9.05 12.42
N ILE A 69 16.92 -8.16 12.34
CA ILE A 69 17.16 -7.32 11.16
C ILE A 69 17.53 -8.21 9.96
N ASN A 70 18.43 -9.17 10.12
CA ASN A 70 18.82 -10.06 9.02
C ASN A 70 17.65 -10.91 8.53
N SER A 71 16.84 -11.44 9.45
CA SER A 71 15.61 -12.16 9.12
C SER A 71 14.63 -11.29 8.35
N PHE A 72 14.42 -10.05 8.81
CA PHE A 72 13.57 -9.07 8.14
C PHE A 72 14.08 -8.73 6.73
N VAL A 73 15.38 -8.46 6.57
CA VAL A 73 15.96 -8.14 5.26
C VAL A 73 15.86 -9.33 4.30
N SER A 74 16.10 -10.55 4.79
CA SER A 74 15.92 -11.76 4.00
C SER A 74 14.47 -11.91 3.52
N PHE A 75 13.50 -11.64 4.40
CA PHE A 75 12.07 -11.70 4.11
C PHE A 75 11.65 -10.71 3.02
N ILE A 76 12.00 -9.43 3.16
CA ILE A 76 11.62 -8.41 2.15
C ILE A 76 12.35 -8.63 0.82
N LYS A 77 13.58 -9.14 0.85
CA LYS A 77 14.35 -9.41 -0.37
C LYS A 77 13.71 -10.54 -1.17
N ASP A 78 13.35 -11.64 -0.51
CA ASP A 78 12.61 -12.75 -1.13
C ASP A 78 11.28 -12.26 -1.74
N ALA A 79 10.50 -11.49 -0.97
CA ALA A 79 9.23 -10.92 -1.44
C ALA A 79 9.41 -9.97 -2.65
N SER A 80 10.47 -9.15 -2.65
CA SER A 80 10.76 -8.21 -3.74
C SER A 80 11.12 -8.89 -5.06
N GLN A 81 11.60 -10.14 -4.99
CA GLN A 81 12.00 -10.97 -6.13
C GLN A 81 10.90 -11.96 -6.55
N GLY A 82 9.68 -11.80 -6.01
CA GLY A 82 8.52 -12.64 -6.34
C GLY A 82 8.43 -13.95 -5.56
N GLY A 83 9.26 -14.12 -4.53
CA GLY A 83 9.25 -15.28 -3.62
C GLY A 83 7.98 -15.39 -2.78
N SER A 84 7.85 -16.49 -2.03
CA SER A 84 6.65 -16.80 -1.25
C SER A 84 6.40 -15.81 -0.11
N SER A 85 7.43 -15.07 0.34
CA SER A 85 7.30 -14.06 1.40
C SER A 85 6.34 -12.92 1.07
N LYS A 86 6.01 -12.71 -0.21
CA LYS A 86 5.03 -11.69 -0.62
C LYS A 86 3.60 -11.97 -0.14
N GLU A 87 3.28 -13.23 0.18
CA GLU A 87 1.97 -13.66 0.69
C GLU A 87 1.97 -13.90 2.21
N MET A 88 3.00 -13.38 2.90
CA MET A 88 3.16 -13.52 4.34
C MET A 88 3.19 -12.15 5.02
N ALA A 89 2.91 -12.13 6.31
CA ALA A 89 3.26 -11.01 7.19
C ALA A 89 4.53 -11.34 7.98
N PHE A 90 5.33 -10.32 8.27
CA PHE A 90 6.51 -10.49 9.11
C PHE A 90 6.13 -10.25 10.57
N VAL A 91 6.21 -11.28 11.42
CA VAL A 91 5.84 -11.19 12.84
C VAL A 91 7.07 -11.31 13.74
N LEU A 92 7.37 -10.23 14.47
CA LEU A 92 8.42 -10.20 15.49
C LEU A 92 7.86 -10.68 16.83
N VAL A 93 8.24 -11.90 17.23
CA VAL A 93 7.86 -12.49 18.51
C VAL A 93 9.08 -12.53 19.45
N GLY A 94 8.92 -12.06 20.68
CA GLY A 94 9.99 -12.09 21.69
C GLY A 94 9.55 -11.51 23.03
N GLU A 95 10.47 -11.40 23.98
CA GLU A 95 10.15 -10.84 25.31
C GLU A 95 9.77 -9.35 25.26
N PRO A 96 8.94 -8.86 26.21
CA PRO A 96 8.68 -7.44 26.38
C PRO A 96 10.01 -6.68 26.61
N GLY A 97 10.13 -5.47 26.05
CA GLY A 97 11.32 -4.64 26.23
C GLY A 97 12.47 -4.90 25.23
N ASN A 98 12.40 -5.91 24.38
CA ASN A 98 13.45 -6.24 23.38
C ASN A 98 13.50 -5.28 22.16
N GLY A 99 12.88 -4.11 22.21
CA GLY A 99 12.95 -3.12 21.12
C GLY A 99 12.15 -3.45 19.85
N LYS A 100 11.30 -4.49 19.84
CA LYS A 100 10.51 -4.89 18.65
C LYS A 100 9.64 -3.76 18.08
N THR A 101 8.84 -3.12 18.93
CA THR A 101 8.00 -1.97 18.55
C THR A 101 8.86 -0.81 18.05
N PHE A 102 9.99 -0.56 18.72
CA PHE A 102 10.94 0.48 18.32
C PHE A 102 11.55 0.20 16.93
N LEU A 103 11.94 -1.03 16.62
CA LEU A 103 12.45 -1.42 15.29
C LEU A 103 11.44 -1.10 14.19
N VAL A 104 10.15 -1.44 14.38
CA VAL A 104 9.13 -1.18 13.36
C VAL A 104 8.82 0.31 13.24
N GLU A 105 8.75 1.04 14.35
CA GLU A 105 8.56 2.50 14.33
C GLU A 105 9.75 3.22 13.66
N TYR A 106 10.97 2.76 13.94
CA TYR A 106 12.19 3.26 13.30
C TYR A 106 12.18 2.99 11.79
N LEU A 107 11.81 1.77 11.36
CA LEU A 107 11.62 1.42 9.95
C LEU A 107 10.59 2.34 9.26
N CYS A 108 9.44 2.59 9.89
CA CYS A 108 8.42 3.51 9.37
C CYS A 108 8.96 4.95 9.24
N GLY A 109 9.74 5.42 10.20
CA GLY A 109 10.39 6.74 10.13
C GLY A 109 11.39 6.84 8.97
N MET A 110 12.23 5.82 8.79
CA MET A 110 13.15 5.75 7.66
C MET A 110 12.40 5.73 6.33
N TYR A 111 11.33 4.95 6.23
CA TYR A 111 10.55 4.83 5.00
C TYR A 111 9.88 6.15 4.60
N ARG A 112 9.33 6.90 5.56
CA ARG A 112 8.81 8.24 5.29
C ARG A 112 9.89 9.20 4.79
N THR A 113 11.07 9.16 5.41
CA THR A 113 12.22 9.99 5.00
C THR A 113 12.67 9.63 3.58
N TYR A 114 12.73 8.34 3.28
CA TYR A 114 13.06 7.81 1.95
C TYR A 114 12.09 8.29 0.88
N LEU A 115 10.78 8.23 1.14
CA LEU A 115 9.73 8.68 0.22
C LEU A 115 9.60 10.20 0.11
N SER A 116 10.17 10.96 1.05
CA SER A 116 10.21 12.43 0.95
C SER A 116 11.10 12.93 -0.19
N GLN A 117 12.08 12.11 -0.60
CA GLN A 117 12.98 12.38 -1.71
C GLN A 117 12.19 12.42 -3.02
N PRO A 118 12.41 13.43 -3.90
CA PRO A 118 11.61 13.59 -5.12
C PRO A 118 11.53 12.35 -6.02
N GLN A 119 12.62 11.59 -6.12
CA GLN A 119 12.74 10.38 -6.95
C GLN A 119 11.90 9.20 -6.41
N ASN A 120 11.75 9.11 -5.09
CA ASN A 120 11.05 8.01 -4.41
C ASN A 120 9.62 8.39 -4.04
N ARG A 121 9.19 9.61 -4.33
CA ARG A 121 7.87 10.10 -3.96
C ARG A 121 6.79 9.26 -4.62
N ARG A 122 5.85 8.76 -3.81
CA ARG A 122 4.67 8.06 -4.32
C ARG A 122 3.62 9.03 -4.82
N TYR A 123 2.90 8.60 -5.85
CA TYR A 123 1.77 9.32 -6.42
C TYR A 123 0.54 8.42 -6.38
N THR A 124 -0.62 9.05 -6.38
CA THR A 124 -1.91 8.40 -6.61
C THR A 124 -2.69 9.21 -7.64
N PHE A 125 -3.91 8.80 -7.92
CA PHE A 125 -4.83 9.52 -8.79
C PHE A 125 -6.14 9.84 -8.06
N ARG A 126 -6.77 10.91 -8.53
CA ARG A 126 -8.13 11.28 -8.19
C ARG A 126 -8.93 11.53 -9.46
N PHE A 127 -10.19 11.17 -9.39
CA PHE A 127 -11.17 11.48 -10.42
C PHE A 127 -11.80 12.84 -10.12
N THR A 128 -11.88 13.71 -11.12
CA THR A 128 -12.42 15.08 -11.03
C THR A 128 -13.62 15.24 -11.95
N GLY A 129 -14.53 16.16 -11.66
CA GLY A 129 -15.74 16.35 -12.48
C GLY A 129 -16.81 15.30 -12.19
N MET A 130 -16.78 14.69 -11.01
CA MET A 130 -17.74 13.67 -10.59
C MET A 130 -19.16 14.24 -10.41
N GLY A 131 -19.30 15.56 -10.27
CA GLY A 131 -20.61 16.22 -10.25
C GLY A 131 -21.37 16.16 -11.57
N GLN A 132 -20.70 15.77 -12.67
CA GLN A 132 -21.37 15.52 -13.96
C GLN A 132 -22.18 14.22 -13.96
N PHE A 133 -21.94 13.34 -12.98
CA PHE A 133 -22.61 12.07 -12.81
C PHE A 133 -23.73 12.23 -11.78
N GLY A 134 -24.96 11.94 -12.18
CA GLY A 134 -26.15 12.21 -11.36
C GLY A 134 -26.21 11.45 -10.02
N HIS A 135 -25.45 10.37 -9.85
CA HIS A 135 -25.50 9.47 -8.70
C HIS A 135 -24.41 9.67 -7.65
N TYR A 136 -23.46 10.60 -7.85
CA TYR A 136 -22.43 10.96 -6.86
C TYR A 136 -22.80 12.17 -5.99
N GLY A 137 -23.99 12.74 -6.21
CA GLY A 137 -24.49 13.89 -5.46
C GLY A 137 -23.60 15.12 -5.65
N ASN A 138 -23.16 15.72 -4.54
CA ASN A 138 -22.31 16.93 -4.55
C ASN A 138 -20.81 16.63 -4.52
N ILE A 139 -20.40 15.37 -4.70
CA ILE A 139 -19.00 14.99 -4.67
C ILE A 139 -18.42 15.23 -6.06
N ASP A 140 -17.53 16.22 -6.20
CA ASP A 140 -16.90 16.53 -7.49
C ASP A 140 -15.53 15.85 -7.69
N VAL A 141 -14.85 15.53 -6.59
CA VAL A 141 -13.52 14.92 -6.60
C VAL A 141 -13.49 13.69 -5.72
N ILE A 142 -13.02 12.57 -6.27
CA ILE A 142 -12.86 11.29 -5.57
C ILE A 142 -11.43 10.78 -5.77
N GLU A 143 -10.66 10.70 -4.69
CA GLU A 143 -9.32 10.11 -4.71
C GLU A 143 -9.38 8.59 -4.48
N SER A 144 -8.44 7.82 -5.06
CA SER A 144 -8.33 6.37 -4.79
C SER A 144 -8.25 6.15 -3.26
N GLN A 145 -9.19 5.36 -2.72
CA GLN A 145 -9.29 5.17 -1.27
C GLN A 145 -8.09 4.43 -0.67
N THR A 146 -7.39 3.63 -1.48
CA THR A 146 -6.20 2.84 -1.11
C THR A 146 -4.89 3.45 -1.61
N TYR A 147 -4.91 4.67 -2.16
CA TYR A 147 -3.75 5.32 -2.76
C TYR A 147 -3.11 4.48 -3.88
N GLU A 148 -3.92 3.90 -4.76
CA GLU A 148 -3.44 3.14 -5.92
C GLU A 148 -2.44 3.96 -6.75
N ASP A 149 -1.37 3.31 -7.20
CA ASP A 149 -0.38 3.93 -8.07
C ASP A 149 -1.00 4.24 -9.45
N PRO A 150 -0.75 5.41 -10.07
CA PRO A 150 -1.26 5.74 -11.40
C PRO A 150 -0.91 4.70 -12.47
N MET A 151 0.20 3.98 -12.34
CA MET A 151 0.54 2.87 -13.23
C MET A 151 -0.48 1.73 -13.16
N VAL A 152 -1.11 1.49 -12.01
CA VAL A 152 -2.23 0.53 -11.89
C VAL A 152 -3.40 0.97 -12.77
N LEU A 153 -3.77 2.26 -12.73
CA LEU A 153 -4.78 2.80 -13.62
C LEU A 153 -4.36 2.70 -15.10
N ALA A 154 -3.11 2.99 -15.41
CA ALA A 154 -2.57 2.88 -16.78
C ALA A 154 -2.65 1.45 -17.33
N MET A 155 -2.45 0.44 -16.48
CA MET A 155 -2.56 -0.99 -16.85
C MET A 155 -4.01 -1.49 -16.91
N ASN A 156 -5.00 -0.68 -16.51
CA ASN A 156 -6.43 -1.02 -16.52
C ASN A 156 -7.26 -0.03 -17.38
N LEU A 157 -6.64 0.62 -18.38
CA LEU A 157 -7.33 1.61 -19.21
C LEU A 157 -8.41 0.99 -20.10
N MET A 158 -8.10 -0.15 -20.71
CA MET A 158 -8.97 -0.87 -21.64
C MET A 158 -9.90 -1.84 -20.89
N GLU A 159 -10.72 -2.62 -21.61
CA GLU A 159 -11.60 -3.61 -20.98
C GLU A 159 -10.82 -4.81 -20.45
N THR A 160 -9.75 -5.20 -21.16
CA THR A 160 -8.91 -6.33 -20.77
C THR A 160 -7.47 -5.89 -20.43
N PRO A 161 -6.77 -6.65 -19.56
CA PRO A 161 -5.37 -6.41 -19.25
C PRO A 161 -4.47 -6.49 -20.50
N GLU A 162 -4.76 -7.42 -21.40
CA GLU A 162 -3.98 -7.66 -22.62
C GLU A 162 -4.11 -6.49 -23.60
N GLU A 163 -5.31 -5.93 -23.75
CA GLU A 163 -5.53 -4.73 -24.56
C GLU A 163 -4.82 -3.52 -23.95
N SER A 164 -4.88 -3.37 -22.62
CA SER A 164 -4.17 -2.30 -21.91
C SER A 164 -2.66 -2.43 -22.10
N GLN A 165 -2.13 -3.66 -22.10
CA GLN A 165 -0.73 -3.96 -22.38
C GLN A 165 -0.33 -3.58 -23.79
N ALA A 166 -1.10 -4.03 -24.79
CA ALA A 166 -0.84 -3.71 -26.19
C ALA A 166 -0.93 -2.19 -26.44
N HIS A 167 -1.89 -1.52 -25.81
CA HIS A 167 -2.05 -0.07 -25.89
C HIS A 167 -0.83 0.66 -25.32
N LEU A 168 -0.42 0.34 -24.09
CA LEU A 168 0.74 0.98 -23.44
C LEU A 168 2.04 0.69 -24.20
N ALA A 169 2.26 -0.57 -24.61
CA ALA A 169 3.43 -0.96 -25.39
C ALA A 169 3.54 -0.16 -26.70
N ARG A 170 2.42 0.01 -27.42
CA ARG A 170 2.37 0.81 -28.66
C ARG A 170 2.54 2.30 -28.40
N ARG A 171 1.76 2.86 -27.47
CA ARG A 171 1.69 4.31 -27.19
C ARG A 171 3.00 4.86 -26.65
N TYR A 172 3.70 4.07 -25.85
CA TYR A 172 4.95 4.46 -25.23
C TYR A 172 6.16 3.80 -25.86
N ARG A 173 6.02 2.92 -26.87
CA ARG A 173 7.14 2.17 -27.49
C ARG A 173 7.98 1.47 -26.43
N LEU A 174 7.32 0.61 -25.65
CA LEU A 174 7.97 -0.20 -24.62
C LEU A 174 8.67 -1.39 -25.28
N THR A 175 9.82 -1.77 -24.75
CA THR A 175 10.45 -3.06 -25.03
C THR A 175 9.72 -4.15 -24.25
N ASP A 176 9.77 -5.40 -24.72
CA ASP A 176 9.13 -6.53 -24.05
C ASP A 176 9.61 -6.71 -22.59
N GLU A 177 10.90 -6.46 -22.33
CA GLU A 177 11.48 -6.53 -20.98
C GLU A 177 10.82 -5.53 -20.01
N VAL A 178 10.77 -4.24 -20.37
CA VAL A 178 10.11 -3.19 -19.58
C VAL A 178 8.62 -3.46 -19.42
N ALA A 179 7.95 -3.94 -20.47
CA ALA A 179 6.54 -4.31 -20.38
C ALA A 179 6.32 -5.47 -19.39
N SER A 180 7.16 -6.50 -19.41
CA SER A 180 7.10 -7.59 -18.42
C SER A 180 7.31 -7.07 -17.00
N GLN A 181 8.32 -6.23 -16.78
CA GLN A 181 8.62 -5.66 -15.46
C GLN A 181 7.45 -4.85 -14.88
N TRP A 182 6.73 -4.09 -15.72
CA TRP A 182 5.55 -3.36 -15.27
C TRP A 182 4.41 -4.32 -14.91
N TRP A 183 4.21 -5.37 -15.71
CA TRP A 183 3.17 -6.37 -15.47
C TRP A 183 3.44 -7.31 -14.30
N ASP A 184 4.69 -7.49 -13.88
CA ASP A 184 5.02 -8.23 -12.64
C ASP A 184 4.35 -7.60 -11.41
N ASN A 185 4.09 -6.29 -11.45
CA ASN A 185 3.38 -5.52 -10.42
C ASN A 185 1.93 -5.16 -10.81
N TYR A 186 1.36 -5.86 -11.80
CA TYR A 186 -0.04 -5.67 -12.21
C TYR A 186 -1.00 -5.98 -11.06
N ARG A 187 -2.03 -5.13 -10.92
CA ARG A 187 -3.16 -5.31 -10.02
C ARG A 187 -4.43 -4.82 -10.71
N PRO A 188 -5.59 -5.44 -10.45
CA PRO A 188 -6.86 -4.85 -10.87
C PRO A 188 -7.12 -3.55 -10.09
N LEU A 189 -7.94 -2.67 -10.65
CA LEU A 189 -8.40 -1.48 -9.95
C LEU A 189 -9.23 -1.85 -8.72
N GLY A 190 -9.11 -1.07 -7.64
CA GLY A 190 -9.99 -1.21 -6.49
C GLY A 190 -11.46 -0.95 -6.87
N ALA A 191 -12.40 -1.56 -6.15
CA ALA A 191 -13.82 -1.51 -6.52
C ALA A 191 -14.36 -0.09 -6.78
N CYS A 192 -13.95 0.89 -5.96
CA CYS A 192 -14.31 2.31 -6.19
C CYS A 192 -13.73 2.86 -7.50
N SER A 193 -12.44 2.63 -7.72
CA SER A 193 -11.74 3.12 -8.90
C SER A 193 -12.28 2.46 -10.17
N ALA A 194 -12.55 1.16 -10.14
CA ALA A 194 -13.14 0.41 -11.24
C ALA A 194 -14.57 0.87 -11.56
N TYR A 195 -15.41 1.06 -10.54
CA TYR A 195 -16.78 1.54 -10.70
C TYR A 195 -16.81 2.94 -11.33
N ILE A 196 -16.02 3.88 -10.80
CA ILE A 196 -15.91 5.24 -11.35
C ILE A 196 -15.36 5.22 -12.79
N TRP A 197 -14.36 4.38 -13.05
CA TRP A 197 -13.78 4.27 -14.39
C TRP A 197 -14.79 3.77 -15.44
N ASN A 198 -15.66 2.84 -15.06
CA ASN A 198 -16.75 2.36 -15.92
C ASN A 198 -17.81 3.43 -16.19
N ASP A 199 -18.16 4.24 -15.19
CA ASP A 199 -19.06 5.38 -15.38
C ASP A 199 -18.46 6.39 -16.37
N ILE A 200 -17.18 6.75 -16.19
CA ILE A 200 -16.45 7.66 -17.08
C ILE A 200 -16.40 7.09 -18.51
N ARG A 201 -16.18 5.79 -18.66
CA ARG A 201 -16.19 5.09 -19.96
C ARG A 201 -17.55 5.23 -20.65
N THR A 202 -18.63 5.02 -19.91
CA THR A 202 -20.00 5.12 -20.43
C THR A 202 -20.32 6.54 -20.88
N LEU A 203 -20.00 7.55 -20.06
CA LEU A 203 -20.21 8.96 -20.40
C LEU A 203 -19.40 9.39 -21.64
N SER A 204 -18.17 8.91 -21.75
CA SER A 204 -17.25 9.26 -22.84
C SER A 204 -17.44 8.42 -24.10
N ASN A 205 -18.45 7.52 -24.15
CA ASN A 205 -18.64 6.53 -25.22
C ASN A 205 -17.36 5.74 -25.55
N GLY A 206 -16.57 5.40 -24.52
CA GLY A 206 -15.32 4.65 -24.66
C GLY A 206 -14.13 5.41 -25.27
N LYS A 207 -14.24 6.72 -25.48
CA LYS A 207 -13.12 7.53 -26.01
C LYS A 207 -12.08 7.82 -24.93
N LEU A 208 -10.95 7.12 -25.00
CA LEU A 208 -9.87 7.21 -24.00
C LEU A 208 -9.38 8.65 -23.74
N ASP A 209 -9.19 9.45 -24.78
CA ASP A 209 -8.72 10.85 -24.62
C ASP A 209 -9.72 11.73 -23.84
N ASP A 210 -11.01 11.42 -23.93
CA ASP A 210 -12.04 12.11 -23.14
C ASP A 210 -12.08 11.57 -21.71
N MET A 211 -11.93 10.26 -21.53
CA MET A 211 -11.88 9.62 -20.21
C MET A 211 -10.71 10.13 -19.36
N LEU A 212 -9.53 10.28 -19.97
CA LEU A 212 -8.32 10.74 -19.28
C LEU A 212 -8.43 12.19 -18.76
N LYS A 213 -9.35 13.00 -19.27
CA LYS A 213 -9.60 14.36 -18.75
C LYS A 213 -10.18 14.35 -17.34
N PHE A 214 -10.77 13.24 -16.90
CA PHE A 214 -11.29 13.08 -15.55
C PHE A 214 -10.22 12.64 -14.55
N VAL A 215 -8.98 12.36 -14.98
CA VAL A 215 -7.92 11.80 -14.13
C VAL A 215 -6.87 12.87 -13.82
N GLU A 216 -6.64 13.11 -12.53
CA GLU A 216 -5.56 13.94 -12.04
C GLU A 216 -4.62 13.12 -11.14
N VAL A 217 -3.32 13.19 -11.43
CA VAL A 217 -2.27 12.52 -10.65
C VAL A 217 -1.75 13.46 -9.57
N VAL A 218 -1.77 13.02 -8.32
CA VAL A 218 -1.37 13.83 -7.15
C VAL A 218 -0.36 13.07 -6.29
N PRO A 219 0.57 13.75 -5.61
CA PRO A 219 1.48 13.08 -4.68
C PRO A 219 0.73 12.53 -3.47
N VAL A 220 1.13 11.34 -3.00
CA VAL A 220 0.57 10.76 -1.77
C VAL A 220 1.02 11.61 -0.56
N PRO A 221 0.12 12.03 0.33
CA PRO A 221 0.49 12.77 1.54
C PRO A 221 1.43 11.95 2.44
N LEU A 222 2.53 12.55 2.89
CA LEU A 222 3.50 11.92 3.82
C LEU A 222 3.26 12.34 5.28
N THR A 223 2.02 12.65 5.63
CA THR A 223 1.66 13.16 6.95
C THR A 223 1.53 12.03 7.97
N GLU A 224 2.42 12.02 8.96
CA GLU A 224 2.43 11.01 10.04
C GLU A 224 1.14 10.99 10.86
N SER A 225 0.61 12.16 11.21
CA SER A 225 -0.62 12.27 12.01
C SER A 225 -1.86 11.70 11.32
N LEU A 226 -1.82 11.59 9.99
CA LEU A 226 -2.87 10.95 9.20
C LEU A 226 -2.63 9.45 9.01
N GLY A 227 -1.49 8.91 9.43
CA GLY A 227 -1.13 7.49 9.24
C GLY A 227 -1.11 7.07 7.76
N THR A 228 -0.77 8.00 6.86
CA THR A 228 -0.66 7.73 5.42
C THR A 228 0.74 7.21 5.11
N VAL A 229 0.85 6.23 4.21
CA VAL A 229 2.10 5.51 3.86
C VAL A 229 2.68 4.63 4.98
N THR A 230 2.64 5.06 6.23
CA THR A 230 2.98 4.23 7.39
C THR A 230 1.88 4.35 8.44
N GLY A 231 1.32 3.23 8.87
CA GLY A 231 0.13 3.19 9.72
C GLY A 231 0.30 2.19 10.85
N LYS A 232 0.00 2.61 12.08
CA LYS A 232 0.03 1.75 13.26
C LYS A 232 -1.40 1.39 13.66
N TYR A 233 -1.69 0.09 13.74
CA TYR A 233 -2.85 -0.45 14.44
C TYR A 233 -2.41 -0.77 15.87
N PRO A 234 -2.78 0.06 16.87
CA PRO A 234 -2.33 -0.15 18.23
C PRO A 234 -2.98 -1.40 18.83
N ALA A 235 -2.30 -1.98 19.81
CA ALA A 235 -2.89 -3.03 20.64
C ALA A 235 -4.16 -2.51 21.31
N LYS A 236 -5.27 -3.21 21.09
CA LYS A 236 -6.54 -2.93 21.77
C LYS A 236 -6.94 -4.14 22.58
N ASP A 237 -7.66 -3.89 23.68
CA ASP A 237 -8.31 -4.96 24.42
C ASP A 237 -9.25 -5.74 23.51
N LYS A 238 -9.40 -7.05 23.75
CA LYS A 238 -10.29 -7.90 22.96
C LYS A 238 -11.67 -7.25 22.81
N ILE A 239 -12.23 -6.69 23.89
CA ILE A 239 -13.54 -6.03 23.86
C ILE A 239 -13.61 -4.90 22.82
N THR A 240 -12.57 -4.06 22.73
CA THR A 240 -12.57 -2.83 21.91
C THR A 240 -11.91 -2.98 20.54
N SER A 241 -11.22 -4.10 20.28
CA SER A 241 -10.71 -4.41 18.94
C SER A 241 -11.86 -4.62 17.94
N SER A 242 -11.78 -3.98 16.77
CA SER A 242 -12.81 -4.00 15.72
C SER A 242 -12.19 -4.12 14.33
N ALA A 243 -12.83 -4.90 13.46
CA ALA A 243 -12.50 -4.99 12.04
C ALA A 243 -12.75 -3.66 11.30
N VAL A 244 -13.69 -2.84 11.79
CA VAL A 244 -13.98 -1.50 11.24
C VAL A 244 -12.76 -0.58 11.34
N ASP A 245 -12.07 -0.59 12.47
CA ASP A 245 -10.87 0.24 12.66
C ASP A 245 -9.71 -0.17 11.74
N LEU A 246 -9.76 -1.41 11.22
CA LEU A 246 -8.75 -1.95 10.31
C LEU A 246 -9.12 -1.69 8.85
N LEU A 247 -10.36 -2.04 8.46
CA LEU A 247 -10.84 -2.07 7.08
C LEU A 247 -11.57 -0.80 6.65
N GLY A 248 -12.18 -0.08 7.58
CA GLY A 248 -13.17 0.95 7.32
C GLY A 248 -14.60 0.43 7.50
N GLU A 249 -15.57 1.29 7.18
CA GLU A 249 -17.00 1.00 7.33
C GLU A 249 -17.83 1.75 6.30
N GLU A 250 -19.11 1.41 6.23
CA GLU A 250 -20.08 2.20 5.49
C GLU A 250 -20.23 3.60 6.12
N SER A 251 -20.18 4.63 5.29
CA SER A 251 -20.27 6.01 5.73
C SER A 251 -21.67 6.56 5.51
N ILE A 252 -22.38 6.84 6.61
CA ILE A 252 -23.69 7.51 6.59
C ILE A 252 -23.62 8.83 5.83
N GLN A 253 -22.53 9.59 5.98
CA GLN A 253 -22.33 10.84 5.26
C GLN A 253 -22.29 10.64 3.74
N ARG A 254 -21.64 9.57 3.26
CA ARG A 254 -21.58 9.27 1.83
C ARG A 254 -22.92 8.77 1.30
N LEU A 255 -23.66 8.00 2.09
CA LEU A 255 -25.01 7.55 1.73
C LEU A 255 -26.02 8.70 1.53
N LEU A 256 -25.80 9.85 2.16
CA LEU A 256 -26.64 11.04 1.93
C LEU A 256 -26.44 11.66 0.54
N HIS A 257 -25.33 11.36 -0.13
CA HIS A 257 -24.98 11.92 -1.44
C HIS A 257 -25.04 10.90 -2.57
N ILE A 258 -24.72 9.64 -2.28
CA ILE A 258 -24.69 8.56 -3.25
C ILE A 258 -26.10 7.97 -3.37
N THR A 259 -26.70 8.09 -4.55
CA THR A 259 -28.05 7.55 -4.79
C THR A 259 -28.06 6.09 -5.21
N ASP A 260 -26.97 5.59 -5.80
CA ASP A 260 -26.83 4.17 -6.15
C ASP A 260 -26.26 3.37 -4.97
N THR A 261 -27.06 2.46 -4.43
CA THR A 261 -26.68 1.58 -3.32
C THR A 261 -25.56 0.59 -3.68
N ASN A 262 -25.36 0.33 -4.98
CA ASN A 262 -24.27 -0.53 -5.47
C ASN A 262 -22.96 0.22 -5.67
N ASN A 263 -22.91 1.52 -5.43
CA ASN A 263 -21.66 2.27 -5.55
C ASN A 263 -20.75 1.94 -4.35
N PRO A 264 -19.59 1.29 -4.57
CA PRO A 264 -18.66 0.91 -3.51
C PRO A 264 -18.08 2.10 -2.74
N TYR A 265 -18.18 3.32 -3.30
CA TYR A 265 -17.75 4.53 -2.60
C TYR A 265 -18.58 4.83 -1.34
N ARG A 266 -19.71 4.16 -1.11
CA ARG A 266 -20.44 4.22 0.17
C ARG A 266 -19.60 3.78 1.37
N PHE A 267 -18.62 2.89 1.15
CA PHE A 267 -17.65 2.50 2.16
C PHE A 267 -16.51 3.51 2.25
N ASP A 268 -16.28 4.03 3.45
CA ASP A 268 -15.13 4.86 3.76
C ASP A 268 -13.99 4.01 4.32
N LEU A 269 -13.14 3.54 3.40
CA LEU A 269 -11.97 2.72 3.75
C LEU A 269 -10.92 3.53 4.50
N ARG A 270 -10.86 4.86 4.32
CA ARG A 270 -9.82 5.69 4.92
C ARG A 270 -9.96 5.84 6.43
N ARG A 271 -11.13 5.52 7.00
CA ARG A 271 -11.29 5.34 8.45
C ARG A 271 -10.45 4.16 8.95
N GLY A 272 -10.35 3.10 8.14
CA GLY A 272 -9.52 1.93 8.41
C GLY A 272 -8.02 2.23 8.35
N ALA A 273 -7.26 1.60 9.24
CA ALA A 273 -5.81 1.74 9.27
C ALA A 273 -5.10 1.21 8.02
N LEU A 274 -5.64 0.17 7.39
CA LEU A 274 -4.96 -0.52 6.29
C LEU A 274 -5.04 0.24 4.96
N ALA A 275 -6.20 0.82 4.64
CA ALA A 275 -6.39 1.50 3.36
C ALA A 275 -5.43 2.69 3.19
N ARG A 276 -5.07 3.36 4.28
CA ARG A 276 -4.15 4.52 4.28
C ARG A 276 -2.71 4.15 3.89
N VAL A 277 -2.37 2.87 3.92
CA VAL A 277 -1.04 2.33 3.60
C VAL A 277 -1.07 1.29 2.49
N ALA A 278 -2.23 1.09 1.86
CA ALA A 278 -2.45 0.08 0.82
C ALA A 278 -1.83 0.43 -0.55
N GLY A 279 -1.28 1.64 -0.71
CA GLY A 279 -0.68 2.15 -1.95
C GLY A 279 0.85 2.04 -1.98
N GLY A 280 1.41 0.99 -1.38
CA GLY A 280 2.85 0.77 -1.25
C GLY A 280 3.41 1.22 0.10
N GLY A 281 2.61 1.15 1.16
CA GLY A 281 2.97 1.55 2.51
C GLY A 281 3.40 0.41 3.43
N ILE A 282 3.67 0.74 4.70
CA ILE A 282 3.94 -0.21 5.78
C ILE A 282 2.78 -0.17 6.77
N HIS A 283 2.14 -1.33 6.98
CA HIS A 283 1.15 -1.54 8.02
C HIS A 283 1.80 -2.19 9.24
N PHE A 284 1.76 -1.51 10.38
CA PHE A 284 2.27 -2.02 11.64
C PHE A 284 1.13 -2.45 12.56
N SER A 285 1.03 -3.75 12.86
CA SER A 285 0.10 -4.30 13.85
C SER A 285 0.81 -4.56 15.18
N ASP A 286 0.57 -3.72 16.19
CA ASP A 286 1.22 -3.84 17.50
C ASP A 286 0.51 -4.89 18.36
N GLU A 287 1.27 -5.85 18.89
CA GLU A 287 0.78 -6.97 19.70
C GLU A 287 -0.41 -7.73 19.08
N ILE A 288 -0.25 -8.17 17.83
CA ILE A 288 -1.34 -8.73 16.99
C ILE A 288 -2.19 -9.80 17.69
N TYR A 289 -1.59 -10.67 18.50
CA TYR A 289 -2.28 -11.76 19.22
C TYR A 289 -3.04 -11.35 20.48
N LYS A 290 -2.93 -10.09 20.94
CA LYS A 290 -3.81 -9.56 22.00
C LYS A 290 -5.21 -9.27 21.50
N ASN A 291 -5.37 -9.02 20.20
CA ASN A 291 -6.65 -8.75 19.58
C ASN A 291 -7.62 -9.94 19.65
N LYS A 292 -8.90 -9.71 19.36
CA LYS A 292 -9.89 -10.79 19.16
C LYS A 292 -9.45 -11.75 18.06
N LYS A 293 -9.76 -13.04 18.21
CA LYS A 293 -9.52 -14.08 17.19
C LYS A 293 -10.12 -13.70 15.84
N ASP A 294 -11.33 -13.15 15.83
CA ASP A 294 -12.00 -12.71 14.60
C ASP A 294 -11.19 -11.65 13.85
N LEU A 295 -10.55 -10.70 14.56
CA LEU A 295 -9.70 -9.71 13.93
C LEU A 295 -8.41 -10.34 13.38
N VAL A 296 -7.83 -11.31 14.08
CA VAL A 296 -6.67 -12.06 13.59
C VAL A 296 -7.03 -12.84 12.31
N GLN A 297 -8.23 -13.43 12.23
CA GLN A 297 -8.72 -14.09 11.02
C GLN A 297 -8.88 -13.10 9.86
N VAL A 298 -9.39 -11.90 10.13
CA VAL A 298 -9.44 -10.82 9.13
C VAL A 298 -8.04 -10.48 8.62
N TYR A 299 -7.04 -10.34 9.52
CA TYR A 299 -5.64 -10.15 9.11
C TYR A 299 -5.11 -11.29 8.23
N LEU A 300 -5.36 -12.55 8.58
CA LEU A 300 -4.94 -13.70 7.78
C LEU A 300 -5.55 -13.67 6.38
N GLY A 301 -6.84 -13.38 6.26
CA GLY A 301 -7.51 -13.24 4.97
C GLY A 301 -6.91 -12.12 4.12
N ILE A 302 -6.58 -10.98 4.73
CA ILE A 302 -5.92 -9.85 4.05
C ILE A 302 -4.51 -10.23 3.59
N ILE A 303 -3.73 -10.92 4.43
CA ILE A 303 -2.36 -11.32 4.13
C ILE A 303 -2.34 -12.27 2.93
N GLN A 304 -3.24 -13.26 2.91
CA GLN A 304 -3.35 -14.25 1.85
C GLN A 304 -3.90 -13.64 0.55
N ASN A 305 -5.05 -12.98 0.62
CA ASN A 305 -5.75 -12.50 -0.57
C ASN A 305 -5.20 -11.16 -1.10
N ARG A 306 -4.36 -10.48 -0.31
CA ARG A 306 -3.78 -9.17 -0.64
C ARG A 306 -4.84 -8.16 -1.09
N THR A 307 -6.00 -8.21 -0.44
CA THR A 307 -7.20 -7.47 -0.83
C THR A 307 -8.00 -7.13 0.42
N ILE A 308 -8.49 -5.89 0.51
CA ILE A 308 -9.58 -5.53 1.44
C ILE A 308 -10.89 -5.97 0.80
N GLU A 309 -11.69 -6.75 1.51
CA GLU A 309 -12.99 -7.22 1.03
C GLU A 309 -14.09 -6.79 2.01
N ILE A 310 -15.10 -6.08 1.49
CA ILE A 310 -16.27 -5.63 2.25
C ILE A 310 -17.50 -5.81 1.35
N ASP A 311 -18.46 -6.62 1.80
CA ASP A 311 -19.74 -6.84 1.11
C ASP A 311 -19.59 -7.23 -0.38
N GLY A 312 -18.61 -8.09 -0.67
CA GLY A 312 -18.29 -8.56 -2.02
C GLY A 312 -17.43 -7.61 -2.86
N TYR A 313 -17.25 -6.36 -2.44
CA TYR A 313 -16.34 -5.41 -3.08
C TYR A 313 -14.90 -5.67 -2.67
N LYS A 314 -13.99 -5.57 -3.64
CA LYS A 314 -12.57 -5.90 -3.49
C LYS A 314 -11.69 -4.70 -3.80
N TRP A 315 -10.75 -4.42 -2.91
CA TRP A 315 -9.71 -3.42 -3.11
C TRP A 315 -8.34 -4.07 -2.94
N PRO A 316 -7.63 -4.38 -4.05
CA PRO A 316 -6.27 -4.91 -3.97
C PRO A 316 -5.35 -3.97 -3.21
N ILE A 317 -4.44 -4.54 -2.42
CA ILE A 317 -3.50 -3.77 -1.61
C ILE A 317 -2.05 -4.09 -1.94
N ASP A 318 -1.24 -3.05 -1.84
CA ASP A 318 0.21 -3.07 -1.86
C ASP A 318 0.73 -2.60 -0.51
N THR A 319 0.98 -3.52 0.41
CA THR A 319 1.49 -3.12 1.72
C THR A 319 2.39 -4.17 2.34
N LEU A 320 3.43 -3.71 3.02
CA LEU A 320 4.25 -4.55 3.89
C LEU A 320 3.58 -4.61 5.26
N ILE A 321 3.11 -5.79 5.65
CA ILE A 321 2.51 -6.00 6.97
C ILE A 321 3.60 -6.49 7.92
N VAL A 322 3.91 -5.67 8.92
CA VAL A 322 4.81 -6.02 10.03
C VAL A 322 4.00 -6.07 11.31
N ALA A 323 4.14 -7.14 12.08
CA ALA A 323 3.46 -7.29 13.35
C ALA A 323 4.44 -7.58 14.48
N THR A 324 4.07 -7.23 15.70
CA THR A 324 4.80 -7.59 16.91
C THR A 324 3.93 -8.47 17.79
N SER A 325 4.55 -9.33 18.60
CA SER A 325 3.88 -9.98 19.72
C SER A 325 4.85 -10.42 20.81
N ASN A 326 4.30 -10.74 21.98
CA ASN A 326 5.06 -11.28 23.09
C ASN A 326 4.91 -12.81 23.14
N ASN A 327 5.93 -13.48 23.66
CA ASN A 327 5.95 -14.95 23.76
C ASN A 327 4.73 -15.51 24.49
N SER A 328 4.31 -14.87 25.60
CA SER A 328 3.14 -15.30 26.38
C SER A 328 1.84 -15.24 25.59
N GLU A 329 1.59 -14.15 24.87
CA GLU A 329 0.37 -13.96 24.06
C GLU A 329 0.36 -14.91 22.87
N PHE A 330 1.50 -15.09 22.21
CA PHE A 330 1.64 -16.04 21.11
C PHE A 330 1.36 -17.48 21.57
N ASN A 331 1.98 -17.91 22.67
CA ASN A 331 1.77 -19.25 23.22
C ASN A 331 0.34 -19.46 23.70
N ARG A 332 -0.28 -18.44 24.31
CA ARG A 332 -1.70 -18.48 24.70
C ARG A 332 -2.59 -18.63 23.47
N PHE A 333 -2.35 -17.86 22.42
CA PHE A 333 -3.10 -17.96 21.17
C PHE A 333 -3.00 -19.36 20.55
N LEU A 334 -1.81 -19.97 20.56
CA LEU A 334 -1.61 -21.35 20.11
C LEU A 334 -2.30 -22.41 20.98
N ALA A 335 -2.39 -22.16 22.29
CA ALA A 335 -3.01 -23.05 23.26
C ALA A 335 -4.55 -23.00 23.25
N GLU A 336 -5.13 -21.87 22.85
CA GLU A 336 -6.58 -21.67 22.72
C GLU A 336 -7.20 -22.41 21.50
N LYS A 337 -6.72 -23.61 21.15
CA LYS A 337 -7.21 -24.41 19.99
C LYS A 337 -8.73 -24.49 19.90
#